data_AF-A0A0T6W2S9-F1
#
_entry.id   AF-A0A0T6W2S9-F1
#
_cell.length_a   1.000
_cell.length_b   1.000
_cell.length_c   1.000
_cell.angle_alpha   90.00
_cell.angle_beta   90.00
_cell.angle_gamma   90.00
#
_symmetry.space_group_name_H-M   'P 1'
#
loop_
_entity.id
_entity.type
_entity.pdbx_description
1 polymer ?
#
loop_
_entity_poly.entity_id
_entity_poly.type
_entity_poly.pdbx_seq_one_letter_code
_entity_poly.pdbx_strand_id
1 'polypeptide(L)'
;MPEFSIRCRTVGVLVGLAMLAGCAVNAPVSKQAEPEPVRSPEQARELARQGMLAHQQGQTSVAIEALQKAVALDPTDAAAANNLALLLKQQNRFEEAAGVLKTAIQASPDVADLHYNLAVISEIYLLDLSAALSHYQRYTELAAEEDKAVTGWMADLQRRLQ
;
A
#
# COMPACT_ATOMS: atom_id res chain seq x y z
N MET A 1 60.32 4.25 43.98
CA MET A 1 60.91 5.00 45.11
C MET A 1 60.08 6.26 45.33
N PRO A 2 59.91 6.71 46.59
CA PRO A 2 58.72 7.41 47.16
C PRO A 2 58.82 8.95 46.98
N GLU A 3 57.92 9.88 47.35
CA GLU A 3 57.14 10.19 48.58
C GLU A 3 55.98 11.17 48.21
N PHE A 4 54.73 10.99 48.62
CA PHE A 4 54.04 11.49 49.83
C PHE A 4 54.16 13.00 50.16
N SER A 5 53.01 13.69 50.11
CA SER A 5 52.65 14.79 51.02
C SER A 5 51.11 14.83 51.16
N ILE A 6 50.55 14.20 52.22
CA ILE A 6 50.05 14.79 53.48
C ILE A 6 48.88 15.78 53.25
N ARG A 7 47.61 15.33 53.31
CA ARG A 7 46.71 15.14 54.49
C ARG A 7 45.97 16.44 54.88
N CYS A 8 44.64 16.44 54.74
CA CYS A 8 43.78 16.91 55.82
C CYS A 8 42.40 16.22 55.82
N ARG A 9 42.04 15.70 56.99
CA ARG A 9 40.82 14.98 57.40
C ARG A 9 39.71 16.03 57.62
N THR A 10 38.44 15.80 57.28
CA THR A 10 37.45 15.09 58.13
C THR A 10 36.13 15.04 57.34
N VAL A 11 35.61 13.84 57.06
CA VAL A 11 34.48 13.17 57.74
C VAL A 11 33.18 13.98 57.73
N GLY A 12 32.30 13.59 56.80
CA GLY A 12 30.86 13.81 56.83
C GLY A 12 30.20 12.68 56.05
N VAL A 13 30.09 11.50 56.68
CA VAL A 13 29.28 10.39 56.16
C VAL A 13 27.85 10.65 56.57
N LEU A 14 26.95 10.82 55.61
CA LEU A 14 25.59 10.31 55.74
C LEU A 14 25.14 9.72 54.41
N VAL A 15 24.89 8.42 54.49
CA VAL A 15 24.42 7.50 53.47
C VAL A 15 23.01 7.89 53.05
N GLY A 16 22.80 8.15 51.76
CA GLY A 16 21.49 8.19 51.11
C GLY A 16 21.50 7.20 49.95
N LEU A 17 20.93 6.02 50.18
CA LEU A 17 20.83 4.95 49.21
C LEU A 17 19.62 5.17 48.27
N ALA A 18 19.86 4.99 46.97
CA ALA A 18 18.93 4.54 45.93
C ALA A 18 17.65 5.35 45.62
N MET A 19 17.50 5.80 44.36
CA MET A 19 16.76 5.05 43.34
C MET A 19 16.89 5.71 41.96
N LEU A 20 16.97 4.85 40.95
CA LEU A 20 17.04 5.14 39.52
C LEU A 20 15.79 5.90 39.06
N ALA A 21 15.99 7.00 38.33
CA ALA A 21 15.03 7.48 37.34
C ALA A 21 15.78 8.31 36.28
N GLY A 22 16.55 7.62 35.44
CA GLY A 22 16.95 8.18 34.16
C GLY A 22 15.70 8.26 33.30
N CYS A 23 15.09 9.45 33.19
CA CYS A 23 14.05 9.70 32.20
C CYS A 23 14.72 9.71 30.82
N ALA A 24 14.86 8.53 30.22
CA ALA A 24 15.09 8.41 28.79
C ALA A 24 13.87 8.99 28.09
N VAL A 25 13.98 10.23 27.60
CA VAL A 25 13.06 10.79 26.62
C VAL A 25 13.30 10.02 25.32
N ASN A 26 12.61 8.90 25.16
CA ASN A 26 12.36 8.34 23.84
C ASN A 26 11.30 9.23 23.20
N ALA A 27 11.76 10.26 22.48
CA ALA A 27 10.91 10.93 21.52
C ALA A 27 10.51 9.89 20.45
N PRO A 28 9.23 9.83 20.03
CA PRO A 28 8.88 9.03 18.86
C PRO A 28 9.68 9.60 17.70
N VAL A 29 10.43 8.75 17.01
CA VAL A 29 10.98 9.05 15.69
C VAL A 29 9.77 9.45 14.85
N SER A 30 9.59 10.75 14.62
CA SER A 30 8.62 11.25 13.67
C SER A 30 8.96 10.56 12.36
N LYS A 31 8.00 9.79 11.79
CA LYS A 31 8.07 9.40 10.39
C LYS A 31 8.44 10.66 9.63
N GLN A 32 9.68 10.74 9.15
CA GLN A 32 10.05 11.77 8.20
C GLN A 32 9.02 11.60 7.09
N ALA A 33 8.22 12.62 6.85
CA ALA A 33 7.32 12.63 5.71
C ALA A 33 8.24 12.44 4.52
N GLU A 34 8.21 11.25 3.92
CA GLU A 34 8.83 11.02 2.63
C GLU A 34 8.36 12.16 1.74
N PRO A 35 9.27 12.82 1.00
CA PRO A 35 8.85 13.91 0.12
C PRO A 35 7.69 13.39 -0.70
N GLU A 36 6.53 14.04 -0.56
CA GLU A 36 5.34 13.73 -1.37
C GLU A 36 5.84 13.56 -2.80
N PRO A 37 5.63 12.39 -3.43
CA PRO A 37 6.17 12.14 -4.75
C PRO A 37 5.79 13.32 -5.64
N VAL A 38 6.71 13.78 -6.50
CA VAL A 38 6.45 14.92 -7.38
C VAL A 38 5.27 14.54 -8.28
N ARG A 39 4.06 14.90 -7.85
CA ARG A 39 2.81 14.54 -8.54
C ARG A 39 2.64 15.49 -9.70
N SER A 40 2.46 14.93 -10.88
CA SER A 40 2.07 15.67 -12.07
C SER A 40 0.86 15.00 -12.71
N PRO A 41 -0.36 15.20 -12.16
CA PRO A 41 -1.56 14.49 -12.60
C PRO A 41 -1.87 14.69 -14.09
N GLU A 42 -1.54 15.86 -14.65
CA GLU A 42 -1.69 16.11 -16.09
C GLU A 42 -0.75 15.23 -16.92
N GLN A 43 0.54 15.18 -16.55
CA GLN A 43 1.52 14.35 -17.25
C GLN A 43 1.20 12.86 -17.07
N ALA A 44 0.74 12.44 -15.90
CA ALA A 44 0.32 11.06 -15.63
C ALA A 44 -0.86 10.66 -16.53
N ARG A 45 -1.89 11.51 -16.63
CA ARG A 45 -3.04 11.28 -17.52
C ARG A 45 -2.64 11.21 -18.99
N GLU A 46 -1.72 12.05 -19.43
CA GLU A 46 -1.21 12.00 -20.80
C GLU A 46 -0.44 10.71 -21.09
N LEU A 47 0.41 10.26 -20.17
CA LEU A 47 1.08 8.95 -20.25
C LEU A 47 0.07 7.80 -20.30
N ALA A 48 -0.97 7.84 -19.45
CA ALA A 48 -2.02 6.83 -19.45
C ALA A 48 -2.79 6.79 -20.79
N ARG A 49 -3.11 7.97 -21.36
CA ARG A 49 -3.75 8.10 -22.66
C ARG A 49 -2.87 7.50 -23.78
N GLN A 50 -1.58 7.81 -23.78
CA GLN A 50 -0.62 7.23 -24.73
C GLN A 50 -0.54 5.71 -24.59
N GLY A 51 -0.51 5.20 -23.36
CA GLY A 51 -0.53 3.76 -23.09
C GLY A 51 -1.77 3.08 -23.66
N MET A 52 -2.95 3.67 -23.48
CA MET A 52 -4.19 3.14 -24.04
C MET A 52 -4.21 3.16 -25.58
N LEU A 53 -3.67 4.21 -26.21
CA LEU A 53 -3.51 4.24 -27.67
C LEU A 53 -2.54 3.15 -28.17
N ALA A 54 -1.42 2.94 -27.48
CA ALA A 54 -0.48 1.88 -27.82
C ALA A 54 -1.13 0.49 -27.72
N HIS A 55 -1.97 0.26 -26.69
CA HIS A 55 -2.71 -0.98 -26.54
C HIS A 55 -3.68 -1.21 -27.71
N GLN A 56 -4.42 -0.17 -28.13
CA GLN A 56 -5.32 -0.25 -29.30
C GLN A 56 -4.57 -0.59 -30.60
N GLN A 57 -3.29 -0.25 -30.69
CA GLN A 57 -2.41 -0.59 -31.82
C GLN A 57 -1.76 -1.98 -31.68
N GLY A 58 -2.13 -2.76 -30.65
CA GLY A 58 -1.54 -4.08 -30.37
C GLY A 58 -0.16 -4.03 -29.70
N GLN A 59 0.33 -2.85 -29.33
CA GLN A 59 1.64 -2.65 -28.71
C GLN A 59 1.53 -2.78 -27.17
N THR A 60 1.11 -3.95 -26.69
CA THR A 60 0.78 -4.17 -25.27
C THR A 60 1.96 -3.94 -24.33
N SER A 61 3.20 -4.24 -24.72
CA SER A 61 4.38 -3.96 -23.89
C SER A 61 4.61 -2.45 -23.68
N VAL A 62 4.48 -1.65 -24.74
CA VAL A 62 4.58 -0.19 -24.70
C VAL A 62 3.46 0.40 -23.85
N ALA A 63 2.25 -0.14 -23.98
CA ALA A 63 1.11 0.26 -23.18
C ALA A 63 1.35 0.07 -21.67
N ILE A 64 1.86 -1.10 -21.28
CA ILE A 64 2.20 -1.42 -19.89
C ILE A 64 3.27 -0.45 -19.37
N GLU A 65 4.34 -0.19 -20.14
CA GLU A 65 5.40 0.73 -19.72
C GLU A 65 4.87 2.17 -19.50
N ALA A 66 4.04 2.67 -20.42
CA ALA A 66 3.45 3.99 -20.32
C ALA A 66 2.52 4.11 -19.09
N LEU A 67 1.70 3.09 -18.84
CA LEU A 67 0.81 3.05 -17.69
C LEU A 67 1.58 2.88 -16.36
N GLN A 68 2.68 2.13 -16.33
CA GLN A 68 3.56 2.07 -15.16
C GLN A 68 4.14 3.44 -14.81
N LYS A 69 4.59 4.20 -15.82
CA LYS A 69 5.06 5.59 -15.61
C LYS A 69 3.94 6.50 -15.14
N ALA A 70 2.73 6.36 -15.69
CA ALA A 70 1.57 7.12 -15.26
C ALA A 70 1.24 6.89 -13.77
N VAL A 71 1.13 5.61 -13.36
CA VAL A 71 0.83 5.22 -11.98
C VAL A 71 1.94 5.64 -11.01
N ALA A 72 3.21 5.57 -11.43
CA ALA A 72 4.32 6.05 -10.61
C ALA A 72 4.30 7.57 -10.41
N LEU A 73 3.83 8.32 -11.41
CA LEU A 73 3.78 9.79 -11.38
C LEU A 73 2.54 10.32 -10.65
N ASP A 74 1.43 9.59 -10.72
CA ASP A 74 0.22 9.85 -9.94
C ASP A 74 -0.43 8.55 -9.46
N PRO A 75 -0.10 8.10 -8.23
CA PRO A 75 -0.69 6.89 -7.65
C PRO A 75 -2.20 7.02 -7.36
N THR A 76 -2.76 8.24 -7.37
CA THR A 76 -4.18 8.47 -7.09
C THR A 76 -5.07 8.28 -8.33
N ASP A 77 -4.49 8.21 -9.53
CA ASP A 77 -5.19 7.91 -10.77
C ASP A 77 -5.61 6.44 -10.82
N ALA A 78 -6.76 6.16 -10.20
CA ALA A 78 -7.35 4.84 -10.14
C ALA A 78 -7.65 4.27 -11.53
N ALA A 79 -7.96 5.10 -12.53
CA ALA A 79 -8.24 4.64 -13.88
C ALA A 79 -6.96 4.12 -14.55
N ALA A 80 -5.84 4.84 -14.42
CA ALA A 80 -4.53 4.39 -14.93
C ALA A 80 -4.08 3.09 -14.25
N ALA A 81 -4.21 3.00 -12.93
CA ALA A 81 -3.88 1.79 -12.18
C ALA A 81 -4.74 0.59 -12.58
N ASN A 82 -6.06 0.81 -12.76
CA ASN A 82 -6.97 -0.23 -13.18
C ASN A 82 -6.63 -0.74 -14.59
N ASN A 83 -6.38 0.17 -15.54
CA ASN A 83 -5.96 -0.19 -16.89
C ASN A 83 -4.66 -1.01 -16.88
N LEU A 84 -3.67 -0.59 -16.08
CA LEU A 84 -2.41 -1.33 -15.92
C LEU A 84 -2.67 -2.75 -15.41
N ALA A 85 -3.46 -2.90 -14.35
CA ALA A 85 -3.78 -4.19 -13.76
C ALA A 85 -4.51 -5.12 -14.75
N LEU A 86 -5.46 -4.59 -15.53
CA LEU A 86 -6.17 -5.36 -16.55
C LEU A 86 -5.23 -5.83 -17.68
N LEU A 87 -4.31 -4.99 -18.14
CA LEU A 87 -3.31 -5.40 -19.14
C LEU A 87 -2.33 -6.45 -18.58
N LEU A 88 -1.89 -6.30 -17.33
CA LEU A 88 -1.05 -7.29 -16.65
C LEU A 88 -1.80 -8.63 -16.52
N LYS A 89 -3.08 -8.60 -16.15
CA LYS A 89 -3.94 -9.78 -16.10
C LYS A 89 -4.07 -10.46 -17.47
N GLN A 90 -4.23 -9.70 -18.56
CA GLN A 90 -4.25 -10.25 -19.92
C GLN A 90 -2.94 -10.94 -20.32
N GLN A 91 -1.81 -10.52 -19.72
CA GLN A 91 -0.49 -11.13 -19.90
C GLN A 91 -0.21 -12.25 -18.88
N ASN A 92 -1.22 -12.71 -18.13
CA ASN A 92 -1.08 -13.70 -17.05
C ASN A 92 -0.12 -13.29 -15.91
N ARG A 93 0.11 -11.98 -15.73
CA ARG A 93 0.97 -11.41 -14.67
C ARG A 93 0.11 -11.03 -13.47
N PHE A 94 -0.50 -12.03 -12.85
CA PHE A 94 -1.58 -11.85 -11.86
C PHE A 94 -1.12 -11.20 -10.55
N GLU A 95 0.04 -11.60 -10.04
CA GLU A 95 0.62 -11.08 -8.81
C GLU A 95 1.00 -9.60 -8.98
N GLU A 96 1.53 -9.23 -10.16
CA GLU A 96 1.84 -7.84 -10.48
C GLU A 96 0.58 -6.99 -10.62
N ALA A 97 -0.46 -7.52 -11.28
CA ALA A 97 -1.75 -6.86 -11.38
C ALA A 97 -2.35 -6.60 -9.99
N ALA A 98 -2.30 -7.60 -9.10
CA ALA A 98 -2.75 -7.45 -7.72
C ALA A 98 -1.90 -6.43 -6.94
N GLY A 99 -0.59 -6.39 -7.15
CA GLY A 99 0.30 -5.40 -6.54
C GLY A 99 -0.02 -3.96 -6.94
N VAL A 100 -0.30 -3.74 -8.22
CA VAL A 100 -0.74 -2.43 -8.74
C VAL A 100 -2.05 -2.00 -8.09
N LEU A 101 -3.05 -2.89 -8.05
CA LEU A 101 -4.35 -2.59 -7.43
C LEU A 101 -4.23 -2.33 -5.93
N LYS A 102 -3.42 -3.10 -5.20
CA LYS A 102 -3.16 -2.86 -3.77
C LYS A 102 -2.55 -1.49 -3.53
N THR A 103 -1.60 -1.07 -4.36
CA THR A 103 -0.96 0.25 -4.25
C THR A 103 -1.97 1.37 -4.57
N ALA A 104 -2.79 1.19 -5.60
CA ALA A 104 -3.82 2.16 -5.97
C ALA A 104 -4.91 2.28 -4.89
N ILE A 105 -5.30 1.18 -4.25
CA ILE A 105 -6.26 1.18 -3.13
C ILE A 105 -5.70 1.93 -1.91
N GLN A 106 -4.38 1.86 -1.66
CA GLN A 106 -3.77 2.66 -0.58
C GLN A 106 -3.88 4.16 -0.85
N ALA A 107 -3.81 4.58 -2.11
CA ALA A 107 -3.93 5.98 -2.51
C ALA A 107 -5.39 6.45 -2.64
N SER A 108 -6.28 5.57 -3.12
CA SER A 108 -7.67 5.85 -3.47
C SER A 108 -8.59 4.71 -2.97
N PRO A 109 -8.84 4.61 -1.65
CA PRO A 109 -9.54 3.47 -1.02
C PRO A 109 -11.04 3.42 -1.29
N ASP A 110 -11.62 4.47 -1.86
CA ASP A 110 -13.07 4.62 -2.07
C ASP A 110 -13.47 4.42 -3.53
N VAL A 111 -12.60 3.80 -4.34
CA VAL A 111 -12.88 3.48 -5.74
C VAL A 111 -13.32 2.01 -5.84
N ALA A 112 -14.63 1.81 -6.01
CA ALA A 112 -15.25 0.48 -6.06
C ALA A 112 -14.58 -0.46 -7.09
N ASP A 113 -14.28 0.04 -8.29
CA ASP A 113 -13.68 -0.76 -9.37
C ASP A 113 -12.32 -1.36 -9.01
N LEU A 114 -11.51 -0.67 -8.18
CA LEU A 114 -10.23 -1.21 -7.74
C LEU A 114 -10.41 -2.43 -6.84
N HIS A 115 -11.40 -2.37 -5.95
CA HIS A 115 -11.78 -3.48 -5.09
C HIS A 115 -12.37 -4.64 -5.88
N TYR A 116 -13.29 -4.37 -6.81
CA TYR A 116 -13.85 -5.39 -7.68
C TYR A 116 -12.76 -6.14 -8.45
N ASN A 117 -11.87 -5.41 -9.14
CA ASN A 117 -10.84 -6.05 -9.97
C ASN A 117 -9.81 -6.80 -9.12
N LEU A 118 -9.49 -6.33 -7.92
CA LEU A 118 -8.61 -7.07 -7.02
C LEU A 118 -9.30 -8.34 -6.50
N ALA A 119 -10.59 -8.27 -6.18
CA ALA A 119 -11.36 -9.43 -5.75
C ALA A 119 -11.39 -10.52 -6.83
N VAL A 120 -11.69 -10.15 -8.07
CA VAL A 120 -11.71 -11.06 -9.23
C VAL A 120 -10.33 -11.68 -9.46
N ILE A 121 -9.26 -10.89 -9.38
CA ILE A 121 -7.90 -11.41 -9.58
C ILE A 121 -7.52 -12.39 -8.46
N SER A 122 -7.81 -12.02 -7.22
CA SER A 122 -7.56 -12.85 -6.04
C SER A 122 -8.33 -14.16 -6.10
N GLU A 123 -9.61 -14.14 -6.48
CA GLU A 123 -10.46 -15.32 -6.53
C GLU A 123 -10.03 -16.28 -7.64
N ILE A 124 -9.97 -15.78 -8.88
CA ILE A 124 -9.89 -16.64 -10.07
C ILE A 124 -8.47 -17.12 -10.32
N TYR A 125 -7.47 -16.25 -10.11
CA TYR A 125 -6.11 -16.53 -10.55
C TYR A 125 -5.14 -16.80 -9.40
N LEU A 126 -5.30 -16.10 -8.27
CA LEU A 126 -4.42 -16.28 -7.10
C LEU A 126 -4.97 -17.29 -6.09
N LEU A 127 -6.24 -17.70 -6.24
CA LEU A 127 -6.96 -18.60 -5.33
C LEU A 127 -6.97 -18.13 -3.87
N ASP A 128 -6.82 -16.82 -3.64
CA ASP A 128 -6.90 -16.18 -2.33
C ASP A 128 -8.35 -15.77 -2.07
N LEU A 129 -9.15 -16.75 -1.63
CA LEU A 129 -10.59 -16.58 -1.39
C LEU A 129 -10.88 -15.60 -0.26
N SER A 130 -9.98 -15.48 0.71
CA SER A 130 -10.12 -14.56 1.85
C SER A 130 -9.95 -13.11 1.39
N ALA A 131 -8.90 -12.83 0.60
CA ALA A 131 -8.71 -11.51 -0.01
C ALA A 131 -9.84 -11.17 -0.98
N ALA A 132 -10.29 -12.13 -1.78
CA ALA A 132 -11.41 -11.94 -2.68
C ALA A 132 -12.69 -11.52 -1.94
N LEU A 133 -13.07 -12.28 -0.90
CA LEU A 133 -14.25 -11.96 -0.09
C LEU A 133 -14.15 -10.56 0.53
N SER A 134 -13.00 -10.22 1.10
CA SER A 134 -12.75 -8.92 1.73
C SER A 134 -12.93 -7.76 0.73
N HIS A 135 -12.46 -7.94 -0.51
CA HIS A 135 -12.57 -6.90 -1.53
C HIS A 135 -13.94 -6.83 -2.20
N TYR A 136 -14.65 -7.96 -2.37
CA TYR A 136 -16.05 -7.89 -2.79
C TYR A 136 -16.94 -7.19 -1.75
N GLN A 137 -16.70 -7.41 -0.44
CA GLN A 137 -17.38 -6.66 0.62
C GLN A 137 -17.14 -5.16 0.49
N ARG A 138 -15.88 -4.76 0.29
CA ARG A 138 -15.57 -3.33 0.12
C ARG A 138 -16.18 -2.74 -1.15
N TYR A 139 -16.23 -3.50 -2.25
CA TYR A 139 -16.91 -3.10 -3.47
C TYR A 139 -18.40 -2.83 -3.23
N THR A 140 -19.12 -3.73 -2.53
CA THR A 140 -20.55 -3.56 -2.29
C THR A 140 -20.87 -2.41 -1.33
N GLU A 141 -19.97 -2.08 -0.39
CA GLU A 141 -20.09 -0.89 0.45
C GLU A 141 -19.98 0.42 -0.36
N LEU A 142 -19.22 0.42 -1.45
CA LEU A 142 -18.94 1.60 -2.28
C LEU A 142 -19.89 1.71 -3.48
N ALA A 143 -20.48 0.60 -3.93
CA ALA A 143 -21.38 0.56 -5.07
C ALA A 143 -22.69 1.32 -4.77
N ALA A 144 -23.14 2.13 -5.72
CA ALA A 144 -24.38 2.91 -5.58
C ALA A 144 -25.65 2.04 -5.65
N GLU A 145 -25.56 0.90 -6.34
CA GLU A 145 -26.65 -0.04 -6.54
C GLU A 145 -26.18 -1.46 -6.21
N GLU A 146 -27.14 -2.34 -5.90
CA GLU A 146 -26.87 -3.74 -5.61
C GLU A 146 -26.37 -4.49 -6.85
N ASP A 147 -25.15 -5.02 -6.78
CA ASP A 147 -24.68 -6.04 -7.71
C ASP A 147 -25.04 -7.44 -7.18
N LYS A 148 -26.10 -8.02 -7.77
CA LYS A 148 -26.59 -9.35 -7.41
C LYS A 148 -25.61 -10.46 -7.72
N ALA A 149 -24.78 -10.31 -8.75
CA ALA A 149 -23.78 -11.31 -9.10
C ALA A 149 -22.71 -11.37 -8.02
N VAL A 150 -22.17 -10.21 -7.64
CA VAL A 150 -21.16 -10.11 -6.56
C VAL A 150 -21.73 -10.60 -5.23
N THR A 151 -22.98 -10.27 -4.91
CA THR A 151 -23.65 -10.78 -3.70
C THR A 151 -23.73 -12.31 -3.70
N GLY A 152 -24.04 -12.91 -4.85
CA GLY A 152 -24.04 -14.36 -5.03
C GLY A 152 -22.66 -14.99 -4.85
N TRP A 153 -21.62 -14.40 -5.45
CA TRP A 153 -20.23 -14.86 -5.32
C TRP A 153 -19.73 -14.77 -3.87
N MET A 154 -20.04 -13.68 -3.16
CA MET A 154 -19.70 -13.52 -1.75
C MET A 154 -20.32 -14.63 -0.88
N ALA A 155 -21.59 -14.94 -1.10
CA ALA A 155 -22.26 -16.02 -0.38
C ALA A 155 -21.61 -17.39 -0.63
N ASP A 156 -21.07 -17.62 -1.84
CA ASP A 156 -20.30 -18.82 -2.15
C ASP A 156 -18.95 -18.86 -1.46
N LEU A 157 -18.18 -17.78 -1.54
CA LEU A 157 -16.89 -17.65 -0.88
C LEU A 157 -17.00 -17.83 0.63
N GLN A 158 -18.04 -17.26 1.25
CA GLN A 158 -18.31 -17.45 2.68
C GLN A 158 -18.53 -18.91 3.06
N ARG A 159 -19.25 -19.69 2.24
CA ARG A 159 -19.44 -21.13 2.50
C ARG A 159 -18.15 -21.92 2.37
N ARG A 160 -17.28 -21.55 1.42
CA ARG A 160 -16.00 -22.23 1.14
C ARG A 160 -14.92 -21.96 2.19
N LEU A 161 -15.06 -20.86 2.93
CA LEU A 161 -14.12 -20.43 3.98
C LEU A 161 -14.50 -20.91 5.39
N GLN A 162 -15.63 -21.60 5.54
CA GLN A 162 -16.09 -22.21 6.80
C GLN A 162 -15.52 -23.60 7.02
#